data_AF-A0A176RZE4-F1
#
_entry.id   AF-A0A176RZE4-F1
#
_cell.length_a   1.000
_cell.length_b   1.000
_cell.length_c   1.000
_cell.angle_alpha   90.00
_cell.angle_beta   90.00
_cell.angle_gamma   90.00
#
_symmetry.space_group_name_H-M   'P 1'
#
loop_
_entity.id
_entity.type
_entity.pdbx_description
1 polymer ?
#
loop_
_entity_poly.entity_id
_entity_poly.type
_entity_poly.pdbx_seq_one_letter_code
_entity_poly.pdbx_strand_id
1 'polypeptide(L)'
;ESKAILAQGRIQGKDITFGDTHHPAISETNGDYDGQYLFINDKANPRIAVIDLHDFETKQIVVNPVFKSSHGGAFVSENTEYVIEAAQYPTPYENEYVPLELFNERYRGGMTYWHFDRKQGQIVPEASFTVMAPPYSQDLSDFGKGPSADWSFTNSFCSERYVGGIERGRPPFEAGCSAKDTDFLHVVNWRKAAELVKAGKATKINGHDVLTIDTAVKE
;
A
#
# COMPACT_ATOMS: atom_id res chain seq x y z
N GLU A 1 18.83 -8.65 18.87
CA GLU A 1 18.32 -8.97 17.52
C GLU A 1 16.92 -8.42 17.28
N SER A 2 15.87 -8.92 17.95
CA SER A 2 14.48 -8.44 17.77
C SER A 2 14.27 -6.93 17.94
N LYS A 3 14.94 -6.28 18.92
CA LYS A 3 14.87 -4.81 19.07
C LYS A 3 15.43 -4.04 17.86
N ALA A 4 16.40 -4.61 17.14
CA ALA A 4 16.92 -4.01 15.93
C ALA A 4 15.90 -4.09 14.78
N ILE A 5 15.17 -5.22 14.67
CA ILE A 5 14.06 -5.38 13.73
C ILE A 5 12.94 -4.37 14.04
N LEU A 6 12.52 -4.25 15.29
CA LEU A 6 11.53 -3.25 15.69
C LEU A 6 11.96 -1.82 15.38
N ALA A 7 13.27 -1.51 15.52
CA ALA A 7 13.82 -0.21 15.21
C ALA A 7 13.79 0.13 13.71
N GLN A 8 13.66 -0.85 12.81
CA GLN A 8 13.45 -0.59 11.37
C GLN A 8 12.07 0.03 11.12
N GLY A 9 11.08 -0.30 11.96
CA GLY A 9 9.72 0.25 11.89
C GLY A 9 9.54 1.64 12.51
N ARG A 10 10.63 2.38 12.76
CA ARG A 10 10.58 3.76 13.29
C ARG A 10 10.03 4.72 12.25
N ILE A 11 9.18 5.63 12.68
CA ILE A 11 8.60 6.66 11.80
C ILE A 11 9.10 8.03 12.28
N GLN A 12 9.72 8.79 11.38
CA GLN A 12 10.24 10.13 11.67
C GLN A 12 11.13 10.17 12.93
N GLY A 13 11.98 9.15 13.09
CA GLY A 13 12.90 9.03 14.22
C GLY A 13 12.27 8.60 15.56
N LYS A 14 10.97 8.30 15.60
CA LYS A 14 10.26 7.86 16.82
C LYS A 14 10.08 6.35 16.84
N ASP A 15 10.25 5.77 18.03
CA ASP A 15 9.91 4.39 18.31
C ASP A 15 8.39 4.18 18.21
N ILE A 16 7.99 3.11 17.53
CA ILE A 16 6.60 2.69 17.40
C ILE A 16 6.44 1.41 18.22
N THR A 17 5.73 1.50 19.35
CA THR A 17 5.60 0.41 20.33
C THR A 17 4.26 -0.31 20.26
N PHE A 18 3.46 -0.04 19.22
CA PHE A 18 2.19 -0.68 18.95
C PHE A 18 2.05 -0.94 17.44
N GLY A 19 1.06 -1.72 17.05
CA GLY A 19 0.71 -1.97 15.66
C GLY A 19 -0.69 -2.55 15.58
N ASP A 20 -1.30 -2.41 14.42
CA ASP A 20 -2.62 -2.95 14.10
C ASP A 20 -2.45 -3.85 12.87
N THR A 21 -2.16 -5.13 13.09
CA THR A 21 -1.88 -6.07 12.00
C THR A 21 -3.15 -6.65 11.41
N HIS A 22 -3.28 -6.68 10.09
CA HIS A 22 -4.54 -7.04 9.43
C HIS A 22 -4.46 -8.30 8.57
N HIS A 23 -3.64 -8.29 7.53
CA HIS A 23 -3.71 -9.30 6.48
C HIS A 23 -2.38 -10.08 6.37
N PRO A 24 -2.29 -11.29 6.94
CA PRO A 24 -1.16 -12.16 6.67
C PRO A 24 -1.31 -12.82 5.29
N ALA A 25 -0.26 -12.83 4.48
CA ALA A 25 -0.20 -13.61 3.25
C ALA A 25 1.10 -14.42 3.16
N ILE A 26 1.01 -15.63 2.62
CA ILE A 26 2.13 -16.56 2.49
C ILE A 26 2.73 -16.44 1.10
N SER A 27 4.05 -16.60 0.97
CA SER A 27 4.72 -16.64 -0.32
C SER A 27 4.19 -17.75 -1.23
N GLU A 28 4.17 -17.45 -2.51
CA GLU A 28 3.70 -18.31 -3.59
C GLU A 28 4.76 -18.54 -4.66
N THR A 29 4.65 -19.71 -5.31
CA THR A 29 5.37 -20.08 -6.54
C THR A 29 4.36 -20.67 -7.51
N ASN A 30 4.26 -20.10 -8.71
CA ASN A 30 3.24 -20.42 -9.70
C ASN A 30 1.80 -20.34 -9.15
N GLY A 31 1.54 -19.44 -8.20
CA GLY A 31 0.21 -19.24 -7.63
C GLY A 31 -0.15 -20.18 -6.48
N ASP A 32 0.72 -21.13 -6.14
CA ASP A 32 0.54 -22.05 -5.02
C ASP A 32 1.42 -21.63 -3.85
N TYR A 33 0.90 -21.74 -2.62
CA TYR A 33 1.68 -21.47 -1.41
C TYR A 33 2.88 -22.39 -1.33
N ASP A 34 4.05 -21.80 -1.10
CA ASP A 34 5.31 -22.53 -0.95
C ASP A 34 5.88 -22.49 0.48
N GLY A 35 5.24 -21.72 1.37
CA GLY A 35 5.50 -21.76 2.80
C GLY A 35 6.88 -21.27 3.23
N GLN A 36 7.54 -20.43 2.43
CA GLN A 36 8.87 -19.90 2.76
C GLN A 36 8.80 -18.62 3.60
N TYR A 37 7.90 -17.70 3.24
CA TYR A 37 7.76 -16.42 3.91
C TYR A 37 6.30 -16.09 4.18
N LEU A 38 6.06 -15.26 5.20
CA LEU A 38 4.79 -14.61 5.47
C LEU A 38 5.00 -13.11 5.51
N PHE A 39 4.09 -12.38 4.87
CA PHE A 39 4.03 -10.93 4.88
C PHE A 39 2.82 -10.50 5.70
N ILE A 40 2.96 -9.42 6.46
CA ILE A 40 1.85 -8.85 7.21
C ILE A 40 1.97 -7.34 7.27
N ASN A 41 0.86 -6.64 7.07
CA ASN A 41 0.81 -5.19 7.17
C ASN A 41 0.46 -4.71 8.57
N ASP A 42 0.88 -3.49 8.90
CA ASP A 42 0.38 -2.71 10.03
C ASP A 42 -0.40 -1.51 9.51
N LYS A 43 -1.66 -1.42 9.90
CA LYS A 43 -2.57 -0.38 9.47
C LYS A 43 -2.32 0.97 10.11
N ALA A 44 -2.13 0.96 11.42
CA ALA A 44 -2.01 2.17 12.21
C ALA A 44 -0.72 2.93 11.90
N ASN A 45 0.32 2.19 11.52
CA ASN A 45 1.61 2.73 11.12
C ASN A 45 1.99 1.99 9.83
N PRO A 46 1.84 2.60 8.64
CA PRO A 46 1.87 1.90 7.36
C PRO A 46 3.23 1.23 7.15
N ARG A 47 3.27 -0.06 7.47
CA ARG A 47 4.47 -0.90 7.51
C ARG A 47 4.13 -2.26 6.94
N ILE A 48 5.14 -2.91 6.36
CA ILE A 48 5.09 -4.33 6.00
C ILE A 48 6.20 -5.04 6.75
N ALA A 49 5.86 -6.16 7.41
CA ALA A 49 6.82 -7.05 8.00
C ALA A 49 7.00 -8.31 7.14
N VAL A 50 8.24 -8.78 7.06
CA VAL A 50 8.60 -10.07 6.46
C VAL A 50 8.92 -11.05 7.59
N ILE A 51 8.25 -12.20 7.59
CA ILE A 51 8.45 -13.30 8.52
C ILE A 51 9.00 -14.48 7.73
N ASP A 52 10.09 -15.07 8.20
CA ASP A 52 10.59 -16.34 7.66
C ASP A 52 9.82 -17.48 8.33
N LEU A 53 9.21 -18.35 7.54
CA LEU A 53 8.40 -19.46 8.05
C LEU A 53 9.24 -20.68 8.44
N HIS A 54 10.54 -20.71 8.11
CA HIS A 54 11.44 -21.76 8.59
C HIS A 54 11.62 -21.69 10.11
N ASP A 55 11.81 -20.49 10.66
CA ASP A 55 12.01 -20.26 12.10
C ASP A 55 10.92 -19.42 12.78
N PHE A 56 9.91 -18.98 12.03
CA PHE A 56 8.78 -18.19 12.50
C PHE A 56 9.16 -16.85 13.12
N GLU A 57 10.25 -16.23 12.65
CA GLU A 57 10.71 -14.93 13.14
C GLU A 57 10.58 -13.82 12.09
N THR A 58 10.26 -12.61 12.57
CA THR A 58 10.29 -11.40 11.73
C THR A 58 11.73 -11.05 11.35
N LYS A 59 12.00 -11.00 10.05
CA LYS A 59 13.32 -10.68 9.49
C LYS A 59 13.47 -9.23 9.09
N GLN A 60 12.37 -8.56 8.77
CA GLN A 60 12.40 -7.18 8.32
C GLN A 60 11.08 -6.48 8.63
N ILE A 61 11.16 -5.17 8.89
CA ILE A 61 10.02 -4.26 8.84
C ILE A 61 10.39 -3.08 7.93
N VAL A 62 9.59 -2.83 6.90
CA VAL A 62 9.70 -1.64 6.05
C VAL A 62 8.57 -0.67 6.37
N VAL A 63 8.86 0.63 6.27
CA VAL A 63 7.89 1.71 6.50
C VAL A 63 7.53 2.33 5.16
N ASN A 64 6.23 2.48 4.89
CA ASN A 64 5.77 3.18 3.70
C ASN A 64 6.09 4.68 3.80
N PRO A 65 6.84 5.25 2.84
CA PRO A 65 7.27 6.65 2.93
C PRO A 65 6.18 7.64 2.53
N VAL A 66 5.12 7.21 1.84
CA VAL A 66 4.08 8.11 1.30
C VAL A 66 2.73 7.94 2.00
N PHE A 67 2.35 6.72 2.39
CA PHE A 67 1.09 6.49 3.10
C PHE A 67 1.18 6.91 4.58
N LYS A 68 0.01 7.13 5.18
CA LYS A 68 -0.16 7.31 6.65
C LYS A 68 -1.09 6.29 7.29
N SER A 69 -1.72 5.45 6.47
CA SER A 69 -2.54 4.31 6.87
C SER A 69 -2.44 3.25 5.79
N SER A 70 -2.41 1.99 6.18
CA SER A 70 -2.30 0.84 5.28
C SER A 70 -3.42 -0.16 5.56
N HIS A 71 -4.19 -0.61 4.59
CA HIS A 71 -5.19 -1.65 4.86
C HIS A 71 -5.04 -2.81 3.90
N GLY A 72 -5.51 -2.69 2.67
CA GLY A 72 -5.46 -3.78 1.69
C GLY A 72 -4.05 -4.14 1.33
N GLY A 73 -3.48 -5.13 2.01
CA GLY A 73 -2.06 -5.32 1.90
C GLY A 73 -1.54 -6.65 2.36
N ALA A 74 -0.23 -6.78 2.13
CA ALA A 74 0.61 -7.94 2.29
C ALA A 74 0.39 -9.11 1.32
N PHE A 75 -0.59 -9.05 0.41
CA PHE A 75 -0.77 -10.07 -0.63
C PHE A 75 0.38 -10.07 -1.65
N VAL A 76 0.66 -11.23 -2.24
CA VAL A 76 1.85 -11.47 -3.05
C VAL A 76 1.49 -11.71 -4.51
N SER A 77 2.38 -11.32 -5.43
CA SER A 77 2.24 -11.74 -6.82
C SER A 77 2.41 -13.27 -6.95
N GLU A 78 2.00 -13.85 -8.08
CA GLU A 78 2.00 -15.30 -8.32
C GLU A 78 3.33 -16.02 -7.99
N ASN A 79 4.46 -15.32 -8.09
CA ASN A 79 5.79 -15.85 -7.77
C ASN A 79 6.49 -15.08 -6.65
N THR A 80 5.74 -14.31 -5.86
CA THR A 80 6.26 -13.47 -4.77
C THR A 80 7.34 -12.50 -5.24
N GLU A 81 7.17 -11.91 -6.42
CA GLU A 81 8.08 -10.87 -6.93
C GLU A 81 7.79 -9.52 -6.27
N TYR A 82 6.53 -9.30 -5.90
CA TYR A 82 6.04 -8.09 -5.25
C TYR A 82 5.02 -8.43 -4.17
N VAL A 83 4.97 -7.56 -3.15
CA VAL A 83 3.96 -7.51 -2.09
C VAL A 83 3.17 -6.22 -2.27
N ILE A 84 1.84 -6.29 -2.32
CA ILE A 84 0.98 -5.11 -2.50
C ILE A 84 0.51 -4.58 -1.14
N GLU A 85 0.38 -3.25 -1.04
CA GLU A 85 -0.15 -2.52 0.10
C GLU A 85 -0.96 -1.33 -0.39
N ALA A 86 -2.16 -1.08 0.15
CA ALA A 86 -3.03 0.03 -0.26
C ALA A 86 -3.35 1.01 0.87
N ALA A 87 -3.46 2.28 0.52
CA ALA A 87 -3.77 3.36 1.47
C ALA A 87 -5.24 3.35 1.86
N GLN A 88 -5.56 3.03 3.13
CA GLN A 88 -6.96 3.01 3.53
C GLN A 88 -7.60 4.37 3.44
N TYR A 89 -6.97 5.36 4.06
CA TYR A 89 -7.46 6.73 4.04
C TYR A 89 -6.50 7.56 3.20
N PRO A 90 -7.02 8.36 2.26
CA PRO A 90 -6.18 9.23 1.46
C PRO A 90 -5.55 10.29 2.36
N THR A 91 -4.28 10.59 2.08
CA THR A 91 -3.52 11.63 2.77
C THR A 91 -2.64 12.38 1.76
N PRO A 92 -2.08 13.54 2.12
CA PRO A 92 -0.93 14.07 1.39
C PRO A 92 0.19 13.02 1.41
N TYR A 93 0.84 12.83 0.27
CA TYR A 93 2.00 11.93 0.20
C TYR A 93 3.24 12.58 0.82
N GLU A 94 3.35 13.91 0.75
CA GLU A 94 4.37 14.66 1.47
C GLU A 94 4.15 14.63 2.98
N ASN A 95 5.19 14.93 3.76
CA ASN A 95 5.10 14.96 5.23
C ASN A 95 4.62 16.30 5.81
N GLU A 96 4.16 17.21 4.96
CA GLU A 96 3.62 18.50 5.40
C GLU A 96 2.14 18.40 5.80
N TYR A 97 1.73 19.30 6.70
CA TYR A 97 0.32 19.47 7.01
C TYR A 97 -0.40 20.10 5.82
N VAL A 98 -1.53 19.53 5.42
CA VAL A 98 -2.41 20.08 4.40
C VAL A 98 -3.81 20.21 4.99
N PRO A 99 -4.49 21.36 4.83
CA PRO A 99 -5.85 21.55 5.29
C PRO A 99 -6.86 20.72 4.46
N LEU A 100 -7.96 20.28 5.08
CA LEU A 100 -8.99 19.45 4.44
C LEU A 100 -9.71 20.17 3.29
N GLU A 101 -9.68 21.49 3.25
CA GLU A 101 -10.19 22.30 2.14
C GLU A 101 -9.48 22.00 0.81
N LEU A 102 -8.27 21.42 0.87
CA LEU A 102 -7.48 20.98 -0.29
C LEU A 102 -7.56 19.45 -0.52
N PHE A 103 -8.57 18.78 0.02
CA PHE A 103 -8.67 17.31 -0.03
C PHE A 103 -8.63 16.78 -1.47
N ASN A 104 -9.39 17.36 -2.38
CA ASN A 104 -9.42 16.89 -3.77
C ASN A 104 -8.09 17.16 -4.50
N GLU A 105 -7.43 18.25 -4.16
CA GLU A 105 -6.25 18.77 -4.83
C GLU A 105 -4.98 18.06 -4.37
N ARG A 106 -4.84 17.83 -3.06
CA ARG A 106 -3.57 17.44 -2.42
C ARG A 106 -3.58 16.05 -1.79
N TYR A 107 -4.74 15.48 -1.47
CA TYR A 107 -4.79 14.15 -0.85
C TYR A 107 -4.83 13.08 -1.94
N ARG A 108 -4.20 11.94 -1.69
CA ARG A 108 -4.18 10.81 -2.63
C ARG A 108 -4.31 9.50 -1.87
N GLY A 109 -5.05 8.57 -2.44
CA GLY A 109 -4.91 7.14 -2.12
C GLY A 109 -3.93 6.50 -3.10
N GLY A 110 -3.73 5.20 -3.01
CA GLY A 110 -2.90 4.47 -3.97
C GLY A 110 -2.53 3.07 -3.50
N MET A 111 -1.67 2.43 -4.29
CA MET A 111 -1.16 1.09 -4.04
C MET A 111 0.36 1.09 -4.17
N THR A 112 1.06 0.69 -3.11
CA THR A 112 2.50 0.45 -3.10
C THR A 112 2.77 -1.01 -3.45
N TYR A 113 3.72 -1.22 -4.35
CA TYR A 113 4.23 -2.52 -4.77
C TYR A 113 5.65 -2.64 -4.25
N TRP A 114 5.82 -3.45 -3.22
CA TRP A 114 7.09 -3.72 -2.57
C TRP A 114 7.82 -4.84 -3.29
N HIS A 115 8.94 -4.57 -3.93
CA HIS A 115 9.75 -5.61 -4.56
C HIS A 115 10.38 -6.51 -3.50
N PHE A 116 10.23 -7.83 -3.65
CA PHE A 116 10.80 -8.80 -2.73
C PHE A 116 11.96 -9.56 -3.37
N ASP A 117 13.15 -9.44 -2.78
CA ASP A 117 14.28 -10.31 -3.10
C ASP A 117 14.19 -11.59 -2.29
N ARG A 118 13.63 -12.61 -2.92
CA ARG A 118 13.42 -13.92 -2.34
C ARG A 118 14.70 -14.62 -1.88
N LYS A 119 15.85 -14.35 -2.50
CA LYS A 119 17.12 -14.95 -2.09
C LYS A 119 17.64 -14.34 -0.81
N GLN A 120 17.41 -13.05 -0.62
CA GLN A 120 17.79 -12.34 0.60
C GLN A 120 16.73 -12.45 1.70
N GLY A 121 15.49 -12.84 1.35
CA GLY A 121 14.36 -12.87 2.27
C GLY A 121 13.94 -11.47 2.71
N GLN A 122 14.13 -10.46 1.85
CA GLN A 122 13.91 -9.06 2.20
C GLN A 122 13.22 -8.29 1.06
N ILE A 123 12.37 -7.35 1.45
CA ILE A 123 11.87 -6.28 0.59
C ILE A 123 13.04 -5.34 0.26
N VAL A 124 13.08 -4.87 -0.99
CA VAL A 124 14.05 -3.91 -1.51
C VAL A 124 13.32 -2.57 -1.75
N PRO A 125 13.33 -1.63 -0.78
CA PRO A 125 12.57 -0.37 -0.88
C PRO A 125 12.93 0.47 -2.11
N GLU A 126 14.18 0.43 -2.57
CA GLU A 126 14.67 1.20 -3.72
C GLU A 126 14.19 0.66 -5.06
N ALA A 127 13.76 -0.61 -5.11
CA ALA A 127 13.14 -1.23 -6.27
C ALA A 127 11.60 -1.26 -6.18
N SER A 128 11.05 -0.65 -5.14
CA SER A 128 9.61 -0.59 -4.86
C SER A 128 9.02 0.73 -5.33
N PHE A 129 7.73 0.74 -5.64
CA PHE A 129 7.06 1.94 -6.18
C PHE A 129 5.59 2.01 -5.76
N THR A 130 4.99 3.18 -5.93
CA THR A 130 3.56 3.42 -5.67
C THR A 130 2.85 3.88 -6.94
N VAL A 131 1.67 3.33 -7.20
CA VAL A 131 0.71 3.85 -8.18
C VAL A 131 -0.28 4.75 -7.46
N MET A 132 -0.30 6.02 -7.85
CA MET A 132 -1.18 7.03 -7.27
C MET A 132 -2.62 6.84 -7.75
N ALA A 133 -3.56 6.93 -6.81
CA ALA A 133 -4.99 6.96 -7.09
C ALA A 133 -5.59 8.33 -6.67
N PRO A 134 -6.79 8.68 -7.15
CA PRO A 134 -7.56 9.79 -6.58
C PRO A 134 -7.75 9.62 -5.06
N PRO A 135 -8.18 10.66 -4.32
CA PRO A 135 -8.39 10.58 -2.87
C PRO A 135 -9.64 9.78 -2.49
N TYR A 136 -9.68 8.53 -2.91
CA TYR A 136 -10.63 7.52 -2.44
C TYR A 136 -10.02 6.76 -1.27
N SER A 137 -10.89 6.19 -0.44
CA SER A 137 -10.43 5.27 0.59
C SER A 137 -10.26 3.90 -0.06
N GLN A 138 -9.07 3.29 0.02
CA GLN A 138 -8.86 1.94 -0.53
C GLN A 138 -9.16 0.90 0.53
N ASP A 139 -9.66 -0.26 0.13
CA ASP A 139 -9.92 -1.35 1.07
C ASP A 139 -8.98 -2.52 0.79
N LEU A 140 -9.44 -3.61 0.20
CA LEU A 140 -8.70 -4.84 -0.04
C LEU A 140 -8.00 -4.82 -1.40
N SER A 141 -6.83 -5.43 -1.44
CA SER A 141 -6.04 -5.60 -2.66
C SER A 141 -5.77 -7.08 -2.91
N ASP A 142 -5.54 -7.47 -4.16
CA ASP A 142 -4.92 -8.76 -4.48
C ASP A 142 -4.26 -8.72 -5.85
N PHE A 143 -3.32 -9.63 -6.10
CA PHE A 143 -2.78 -9.89 -7.41
C PHE A 143 -3.65 -10.91 -8.15
N GLY A 144 -3.82 -10.70 -9.45
CA GLY A 144 -4.27 -11.77 -10.33
C GLY A 144 -3.25 -12.90 -10.39
N LYS A 145 -3.71 -14.08 -10.84
CA LYS A 145 -2.89 -15.29 -11.00
C LYS A 145 -3.18 -15.90 -12.38
N GLY A 146 -2.27 -16.72 -12.89
CA GLY A 146 -2.38 -17.33 -14.21
C GLY A 146 -2.66 -16.30 -15.31
N PRO A 147 -3.80 -16.38 -16.03
CA PRO A 147 -4.13 -15.43 -17.10
C PRO A 147 -4.17 -13.95 -16.68
N SER A 148 -4.34 -13.65 -15.39
CA SER A 148 -4.36 -12.29 -14.86
C SER A 148 -3.13 -11.93 -14.03
N ALA A 149 -2.04 -12.71 -14.08
CA ALA A 149 -0.84 -12.52 -13.26
C ALA A 149 -0.20 -11.12 -13.37
N ASP A 150 -0.41 -10.43 -14.49
CA ASP A 150 0.12 -9.07 -14.73
C ASP A 150 -0.75 -7.96 -14.13
N TRP A 151 -1.90 -8.32 -13.56
CA TRP A 151 -2.89 -7.40 -13.02
C TRP A 151 -2.98 -7.48 -11.50
N SER A 152 -3.34 -6.37 -10.90
CA SER A 152 -3.70 -6.27 -9.49
C SER A 152 -5.02 -5.53 -9.37
N PHE A 153 -5.77 -5.87 -8.33
CA PHE A 153 -7.11 -5.39 -8.08
C PHE A 153 -7.14 -4.74 -6.71
N THR A 154 -7.78 -3.59 -6.58
CA THR A 154 -7.93 -2.93 -5.28
C THR A 154 -9.28 -2.23 -5.23
N ASN A 155 -10.18 -2.64 -4.33
CA ASN A 155 -11.46 -1.97 -4.19
C ASN A 155 -11.31 -0.68 -3.39
N SER A 156 -12.23 0.25 -3.64
CA SER A 156 -12.38 1.47 -2.87
C SER A 156 -13.70 1.47 -2.11
N PHE A 157 -13.73 2.24 -1.03
CA PHE A 157 -14.93 2.70 -0.37
C PHE A 157 -14.87 4.22 -0.24
N CYS A 158 -16.01 4.87 -0.04
CA CYS A 158 -16.06 6.32 0.08
C CYS A 158 -15.51 7.07 -1.16
N SER A 159 -15.87 6.62 -2.37
CA SER A 159 -15.51 7.33 -3.61
C SER A 159 -16.19 8.71 -3.73
N GLU A 160 -17.14 9.01 -2.85
CA GLU A 160 -17.74 10.31 -2.57
C GLU A 160 -16.73 11.31 -2.03
N ARG A 161 -15.58 10.86 -1.51
CA ARG A 161 -14.54 11.70 -0.94
C ARG A 161 -15.05 12.48 0.27
N TYR A 162 -15.90 11.84 1.06
CA TYR A 162 -16.50 12.45 2.23
C TYR A 162 -15.48 12.52 3.38
N VAL A 163 -15.38 13.69 4.02
CA VAL A 163 -14.39 13.96 5.08
C VAL A 163 -15.03 14.19 6.46
N GLY A 164 -16.32 13.89 6.61
CA GLY A 164 -17.04 14.05 7.87
C GLY A 164 -17.40 15.50 8.22
N GLY A 165 -17.66 15.72 9.51
CA GLY A 165 -18.13 17.00 10.06
C GLY A 165 -19.48 16.91 10.77
N ILE A 166 -19.72 15.78 11.47
CA ILE A 166 -20.95 15.55 12.23
C ILE A 166 -21.20 16.63 13.30
N GLU A 167 -20.13 17.08 13.97
CA GLU A 167 -20.16 18.19 14.94
C GLU A 167 -20.57 19.55 14.31
N ARG A 168 -20.54 19.65 12.98
CA ARG A 168 -20.99 20.83 12.22
C ARG A 168 -22.35 20.59 11.55
N GLY A 169 -23.08 19.55 11.97
CA GLY A 169 -24.41 19.20 11.44
C GLY A 169 -24.41 18.46 10.10
N ARG A 170 -23.24 17.99 9.62
CA ARG A 170 -23.18 17.14 8.42
C ARG A 170 -23.58 15.69 8.77
N PRO A 171 -23.97 14.85 7.79
CA PRO A 171 -24.25 13.44 8.03
C PRO A 171 -23.09 12.70 8.73
N PRO A 172 -23.38 11.60 9.44
CA PRO A 172 -22.36 10.66 9.92
C PRO A 172 -21.41 10.23 8.79
N PHE A 173 -20.19 9.83 9.16
CA PHE A 173 -19.16 9.49 8.18
C PHE A 173 -19.62 8.38 7.22
N GLU A 174 -20.24 7.34 7.78
CA GLU A 174 -20.76 6.19 7.06
C GLU A 174 -21.79 6.61 6.03
N ALA A 175 -22.78 7.42 6.43
CA ALA A 175 -23.83 7.88 5.53
C ALA A 175 -23.29 8.76 4.39
N GLY A 176 -22.24 9.55 4.64
CA GLY A 176 -21.59 10.36 3.60
C GLY A 176 -20.72 9.55 2.65
N CYS A 177 -20.08 8.48 3.14
CA CYS A 177 -19.26 7.55 2.35
C CYS A 177 -20.06 6.44 1.67
N SER A 178 -21.38 6.41 1.85
CA SER A 178 -22.28 5.43 1.23
C SER A 178 -23.45 6.12 0.51
N ALA A 179 -23.20 7.32 -0.02
CA ALA A 179 -24.23 8.12 -0.69
C ALA A 179 -24.39 7.71 -2.17
N LYS A 180 -23.38 7.06 -2.75
CA LYS A 180 -23.46 6.39 -4.06
C LYS A 180 -23.85 4.93 -3.87
N ASP A 181 -24.53 4.36 -4.87
CA ASP A 181 -24.92 2.95 -4.87
C ASP A 181 -23.71 2.01 -5.00
N THR A 182 -22.63 2.47 -5.64
CA THR A 182 -21.41 1.69 -5.87
C THR A 182 -20.16 2.57 -5.83
N ASP A 183 -19.04 1.93 -5.49
CA ASP A 183 -17.69 2.49 -5.54
C ASP A 183 -16.89 1.89 -6.71
N PHE A 184 -15.58 2.16 -6.75
CA PHE A 184 -14.69 1.75 -7.83
C PHE A 184 -13.81 0.56 -7.45
N LEU A 185 -13.47 -0.24 -8.45
CA LEU A 185 -12.39 -1.22 -8.41
C LEU A 185 -11.23 -0.68 -9.25
N HIS A 186 -10.09 -0.45 -8.63
CA HIS A 186 -8.84 -0.13 -9.32
C HIS A 186 -8.26 -1.41 -9.91
N VAL A 187 -8.03 -1.41 -11.22
CA VAL A 187 -7.41 -2.52 -11.95
C VAL A 187 -6.12 -2.02 -12.57
N VAL A 188 -4.98 -2.49 -12.08
CA VAL A 188 -3.66 -1.97 -12.44
C VAL A 188 -2.81 -3.08 -13.04
N ASN A 189 -2.26 -2.85 -14.23
CA ASN A 189 -1.20 -3.68 -14.78
C ASN A 189 0.12 -3.33 -14.06
N TRP A 190 0.44 -4.08 -13.02
CA TRP A 190 1.55 -3.76 -12.14
C TRP A 190 2.91 -4.05 -12.78
N ARG A 191 2.97 -5.02 -13.72
CA ARG A 191 4.20 -5.28 -14.49
C ARG A 191 4.54 -4.10 -15.38
N LYS A 192 3.54 -3.55 -16.08
CA LYS A 192 3.71 -2.35 -16.89
C LYS A 192 4.11 -1.16 -16.02
N ALA A 193 3.51 -1.00 -14.85
CA ALA A 193 3.91 0.01 -13.88
C ALA A 193 5.39 -0.13 -13.48
N ALA A 194 5.86 -1.35 -13.16
CA ALA A 194 7.26 -1.61 -12.85
C ALA A 194 8.20 -1.29 -14.02
N GLU A 195 7.80 -1.56 -15.27
CA GLU A 195 8.55 -1.16 -16.47
C GLU A 195 8.67 0.37 -16.59
N LEU A 196 7.58 1.11 -16.35
CA LEU A 196 7.58 2.57 -16.41
C LEU A 196 8.50 3.18 -15.36
N VAL A 197 8.52 2.63 -14.14
CA VAL A 197 9.44 3.04 -13.07
C VAL A 197 10.89 2.79 -13.50
N LYS A 198 11.19 1.59 -14.02
CA LYS A 198 12.54 1.26 -14.55
C LYS A 198 12.96 2.16 -15.70
N ALA A 199 12.01 2.64 -16.51
CA ALA A 199 12.24 3.60 -17.58
C ALA A 199 12.38 5.06 -17.10
N GLY A 200 12.37 5.31 -15.78
CA GLY A 200 12.56 6.64 -15.19
C GLY A 200 11.33 7.54 -15.31
N LYS A 201 10.13 6.98 -15.49
CA LYS A 201 8.87 7.75 -15.63
C LYS A 201 8.21 8.11 -14.30
N ALA A 202 8.76 7.62 -13.19
CA ALA A 202 8.25 7.91 -11.85
C ALA A 202 8.71 9.28 -11.34
N THR A 203 7.90 9.88 -10.48
CA THR A 203 8.26 11.07 -9.70
C THR A 203 8.69 10.65 -8.30
N LYS A 204 9.77 11.24 -7.77
CA LYS A 204 10.21 10.97 -6.40
C LYS A 204 9.39 11.79 -5.40
N ILE A 205 8.74 11.12 -4.46
CA ILE A 205 8.07 11.75 -3.31
C ILE A 205 8.59 11.07 -2.04
N ASN A 206 9.14 11.86 -1.10
CA ASN A 206 9.86 11.35 0.08
C ASN A 206 10.95 10.30 -0.28
N GLY A 207 11.60 10.43 -1.44
CA GLY A 207 12.61 9.49 -1.93
C GLY A 207 12.06 8.21 -2.59
N HIS A 208 10.75 8.00 -2.58
CA HIS A 208 10.09 6.83 -3.17
C HIS A 208 9.55 7.11 -4.57
N ASP A 209 9.58 6.11 -5.44
CA ASP A 209 9.05 6.22 -6.80
C ASP A 209 7.52 6.18 -6.80
N VAL A 210 6.91 7.23 -7.34
CA VAL A 210 5.47 7.34 -7.48
C VAL A 210 5.12 7.54 -8.95
N LEU A 211 4.34 6.62 -9.51
CA LEU A 211 3.65 6.83 -10.77
C LEU A 211 2.42 7.68 -10.50
N THR A 212 2.46 8.91 -11.00
CA THR A 212 1.36 9.87 -10.84
C THR A 212 0.16 9.47 -11.69
N ILE A 213 -1.01 10.02 -11.36
CA ILE A 213 -2.22 9.85 -12.17
C ILE A 213 -1.96 10.31 -13.61
N ASP A 214 -1.27 11.43 -13.81
CA ASP A 214 -0.94 11.95 -15.15
C ASP A 214 -0.06 10.98 -15.95
N THR A 215 0.94 10.38 -15.30
CA THR A 215 1.77 9.33 -15.91
C THR A 215 0.92 8.11 -16.29
N ALA A 216 0.05 7.67 -15.39
CA ALA A 216 -0.80 6.49 -15.59
C ALA A 216 -1.88 6.68 -16.67
N VAL A 217 -2.36 7.91 -16.86
CA VAL A 217 -3.33 8.24 -17.94
C VAL A 217 -2.64 8.34 -19.29
N LYS A 218 -1.37 8.75 -19.33
CA LYS A 218 -0.63 9.03 -20.55
C LYS A 218 -0.02 7.80 -21.22
N GLU A 219 0.48 6.86 -20.43
CA GLU A 219 1.27 5.69 -20.87
C GLU A 219 0.41 4.41 -20.91
#